data_AF-A0A840HNN9-F1
#
_entry.id   AF-A0A840HNN9-F1
#
_cell.length_a   1.000
_cell.length_b   1.000
_cell.length_c   1.000
_cell.angle_alpha   90.00
_cell.angle_beta   90.00
_cell.angle_gamma   90.00
#
_symmetry.space_group_name_H-M   'P 1'
#
loop_
_entity.id
_entity.type
_entity.pdbx_description
1 polymer ?
#
loop_
_entity_poly.entity_id
_entity_poly.type
_entity_poly.pdbx_seq_one_letter_code
_entity_poly.pdbx_strand_id
1 'polypeptide(L)' 'MRHRTVRTKGSLSQQTAKLMVFKLIDAASKTWRRLKGTNQLPKVIAGVKFIDGIEVIPNTESHAA' A
#
# COMPACT_ATOMS: atom_id res chain seq x y z
N MET A 1 34.98 27.60 -14.82
CA MET A 1 33.59 27.09 -14.77
C MET A 1 33.28 26.60 -13.36
N ARG A 2 32.28 27.16 -12.67
CA ARG A 2 31.79 26.64 -11.37
C ARG A 2 30.44 25.98 -11.62
N HIS A 3 30.37 24.65 -11.53
CA HIS A 3 29.07 23.95 -11.49
C HIS A 3 28.40 24.24 -10.15
N ARG A 4 27.31 24.99 -10.15
CA ARG A 4 26.47 25.16 -8.94
C ARG A 4 25.55 23.96 -8.80
N THR A 5 25.55 23.34 -7.64
CA THR A 5 24.44 22.50 -7.20
C THR A 5 23.31 23.39 -6.72
N VAL A 6 22.10 23.19 -7.26
CA VAL A 6 20.91 23.90 -6.80
C VAL A 6 20.46 23.24 -5.49
N ARG A 7 20.66 23.92 -4.35
CA ARG A 7 20.02 23.54 -3.09
C ARG A 7 18.66 24.23 -2.99
N THR A 8 17.61 23.44 -2.76
CA THR A 8 16.29 23.96 -2.40
C THR A 8 16.40 24.68 -1.06
N LYS A 9 16.14 26.00 -1.03
CA LYS A 9 16.07 26.75 0.23
C LYS A 9 14.87 26.25 1.05
N GLY A 10 15.07 26.07 2.36
CA GLY A 10 14.00 25.68 3.29
C GLY A 10 13.60 24.20 3.25
N SER A 11 14.39 23.31 2.62
CA SER A 11 14.12 21.88 2.68
C SER A 11 14.25 21.36 4.13
N LEU A 12 13.25 20.61 4.59
CA LEU A 12 13.35 19.90 5.86
C LEU A 12 14.54 18.93 5.85
N SER A 13 15.12 18.70 7.03
CA SER A 13 16.09 17.62 7.16
C SER A 13 15.43 16.28 6.84
N GLN A 14 16.20 15.32 6.33
CA GLN A 14 15.69 13.97 6.04
C GLN A 14 15.05 13.30 7.26
N GLN A 15 15.58 13.56 8.45
CA GLN A 15 15.03 13.05 9.70
C GLN A 15 13.65 13.66 9.99
N THR A 16 13.53 14.98 9.87
CA THR A 16 12.26 15.67 10.09
C THR A 16 11.21 15.28 9.05
N ALA A 17 11.62 15.12 7.78
CA ALA A 17 10.74 14.66 6.71
C ALA A 17 10.20 13.24 7.00
N LYS A 18 11.05 12.29 7.41
CA LYS A 18 10.61 10.94 7.80
C LYS A 18 9.62 10.96 8.96
N LEU A 19 9.88 11.77 9.99
CA LEU A 19 8.96 11.91 11.13
C LEU A 19 7.62 12.53 10.70
N MET A 20 7.65 13.54 9.83
CA MET A 20 6.45 14.17 9.30
C MET A 20 5.61 13.18 8.50
N VAL A 21 6.22 12.39 7.61
CA VAL A 21 5.54 11.33 6.85
C VAL A 21 4.92 10.30 7.79
N PHE A 22 5.67 9.83 8.80
CA PHE A 22 5.13 8.88 9.77
C PHE A 22 3.91 9.45 10.51
N LYS A 23 3.98 10.70 10.99
CA LYS A 23 2.87 11.34 11.71
C LYS A 23 1.65 11.58 10.83
N LEU A 24 1.86 11.91 9.54
CA LEU A 24 0.76 12.05 8.58
C LEU A 24 0.06 10.71 8.33
N ILE A 25 0.83 9.62 8.15
CA ILE A 25 0.27 8.27 7.98
C ILE A 25 -0.45 7.82 9.25
N ASP A 26 0.14 8.03 10.43
CA ASP A 26 -0.47 7.70 11.73
C ASP A 26 -1.80 8.45 11.93
N ALA A 27 -1.84 9.75 11.64
CA ALA A 27 -3.06 10.53 11.69
C ALA A 27 -4.13 10.02 10.70
N ALA A 28 -3.72 9.70 9.47
CA ALA A 28 -4.61 9.14 8.45
C ALA A 28 -5.14 7.76 8.82
N SER A 29 -4.34 6.92 9.48
CA SER A 29 -4.72 5.54 9.85
C SER A 29 -6.00 5.47 10.69
N LYS A 30 -6.29 6.53 11.45
CA LYS A 30 -7.49 6.64 12.29
C LYS A 30 -8.79 6.68 11.48
N THR A 31 -8.74 7.08 10.21
CA THR A 31 -9.92 7.16 9.33
C THR A 31 -10.15 5.89 8.52
N TRP A 32 -9.18 4.95 8.52
CA TRP A 32 -9.27 3.75 7.71
C TRP A 32 -10.25 2.74 8.33
N ARG A 33 -11.13 2.19 7.49
CA ARG A 33 -12.04 1.13 7.90
C ARG A 33 -11.24 -0.15 8.17
N ARG A 34 -11.36 -0.70 9.38
CA ARG A 34 -10.80 -2.02 9.71
C ARG A 34 -11.34 -3.07 8.75
N LEU A 35 -10.45 -3.89 8.20
CA LEU A 35 -10.83 -5.01 7.34
C LEU A 35 -11.54 -6.07 8.19
N LYS A 36 -12.75 -6.44 7.75
CA LYS A 36 -13.45 -7.62 8.28
C LYS A 36 -12.87 -8.86 7.60
N GLY A 37 -12.84 -9.99 8.30
CA GLY A 37 -12.32 -11.25 7.73
C GLY A 37 -10.80 -11.29 7.61
N THR A 38 -10.09 -11.10 8.73
CA THR A 38 -8.61 -11.18 8.83
C THR A 38 -8.03 -12.45 8.21
N ASN A 39 -8.79 -13.54 8.17
CA ASN A 39 -8.38 -14.81 7.55
C ASN A 39 -8.18 -14.70 6.03
N GLN A 40 -8.80 -13.72 5.37
CA GLN A 40 -8.62 -13.46 3.94
C GLN A 40 -7.49 -12.46 3.64
N LEU A 41 -6.97 -11.78 4.66
CA LEU A 41 -5.91 -10.79 4.50
C LEU A 41 -4.65 -11.36 3.82
N PRO A 42 -4.16 -12.57 4.17
CA PRO A 42 -3.02 -13.16 3.46
C PRO A 42 -3.29 -13.36 1.97
N LYS A 43 -4.52 -13.73 1.58
CA LYS A 43 -4.91 -13.93 0.17
C LYS A 43 -4.96 -12.62 -0.60
N VAL A 44 -5.49 -11.57 0.02
CA VAL A 44 -5.49 -10.22 -0.56
C VAL A 44 -4.05 -9.73 -0.77
N ILE A 45 -3.16 -9.93 0.21
CA ILE A 45 -1.73 -9.59 0.08
C ILE A 45 -1.06 -10.39 -1.04
N ALA A 46 -1.43 -11.66 -1.21
CA ALA A 46 -0.95 -12.50 -2.31
C ALA A 46 -1.55 -12.14 -3.68
N GLY A 47 -2.47 -11.18 -3.77
CA GLY A 47 -3.07 -10.73 -5.02
C GLY A 47 -4.20 -11.62 -5.55
N VAL A 48 -4.77 -12.50 -4.72
CA VAL A 48 -5.93 -13.31 -5.09
C VAL A 48 -7.12 -12.41 -5.47
N LYS A 49 -7.78 -12.71 -6.59
CA LYS A 49 -8.96 -11.95 -7.03
C LYS A 49 -10.19 -12.33 -6.20
N PHE A 50 -10.88 -11.30 -5.72
CA PHE A 50 -12.19 -11.41 -5.11
C PHE A 50 -13.20 -10.63 -5.98
N ILE A 51 -14.39 -11.18 -6.18
CA ILE A 51 -15.55 -10.49 -6.76
C ILE A 51 -16.61 -10.43 -5.67
N ASP A 52 -17.08 -9.23 -5.32
CA ASP A 52 -18.06 -8.99 -4.26
C ASP A 52 -17.72 -9.64 -2.90
N GLY A 53 -16.42 -9.81 -2.62
CA GLY A 53 -15.92 -10.41 -1.38
C GLY A 53 -15.80 -11.95 -1.41
N ILE A 54 -16.10 -12.58 -2.54
CA ILE A 54 -15.95 -14.03 -2.75
C ILE A 54 -14.71 -14.27 -3.60
N GLU A 55 -13.85 -15.18 -3.15
CA GLU A 55 -12.65 -15.58 -3.89
C GLU A 55 -13.03 -16.21 -5.23
N VAL A 56 -12.41 -15.76 -6.31
CA VAL A 56 -12.60 -16.35 -7.64
C VAL A 56 -11.69 -17.57 -7.74
N ILE A 57 -12.27 -18.74 -7.59
CA ILE A 57 -11.59 -20.01 -7.86
C ILE A 57 -11.76 -20.26 -9.37
N PRO A 58 -10.67 -20.27 -10.17
CA PRO A 58 -10.79 -20.65 -11.57
C PRO A 58 -11.24 -22.11 -11.63
N ASN A 59 -12.41 -22.38 -12.21
CA ASN A 59 -12.79 -23.73 -12.59
C ASN A 59 -11.80 -24.20 -13.65
N THR A 60 -10.79 -24.96 -13.24
CA THR A 60 -10.04 -25.82 -14.16
C THR A 60 -10.97 -26.98 -14.54
N GLU A 61 -12.00 -26.69 -15.33
CA GLU A 61 -12.69 -27.71 -16.10
C GLU A 61 -11.77 -28.08 -17.25
N SER A 62 -10.86 -29.01 -16.97
CA SER A 62 -10.19 -29.78 -17.99
C SER A 62 -11.27 -30.57 -18.74
N HIS A 63 -11.77 -30.01 -19.84
CA HIS A 63 -12.54 -30.77 -20.82
C HIS A 63 -11.57 -31.81 -21.41
N ALA A 64 -11.54 -33.00 -20.80
CA ALA A 64 -10.92 -34.16 -21.40
C ALA A 64 -11.71 -34.49 -22.68
N ALA A 65 -10.99 -34.54 -23.80
CA ALA A 65 -11.48 -34.95 -25.11
C ALA A 65 -11.69 -36.46 -25.18
#